data_AF-A0A1G6NH08-F1
#
_entry.id   AF-A0A1G6NH08-F1
#
_cell.length_a   1.000
_cell.length_b   1.000
_cell.length_c   1.000
_cell.angle_alpha   90.00
_cell.angle_beta   90.00
_cell.angle_gamma   90.00
#
_symmetry.space_group_name_H-M   'P 1'
#
loop_
_entity.id
_entity.type
_entity.pdbx_description
1 polymer ?
#
loop_
_entity_poly.entity_id
_entity_poly.type
_entity_poly.pdbx_seq_one_letter_code
_entity_poly.pdbx_strand_id
1 'polypeptide(L)'
;MAGIVPDPTVYQGVEDIQQYIERIFSFMKELEQTYKGRERNILLSGHKCTTGSIGAYFKGIPEDGNIMRYASGNGAYYRYEFA
;
A
#
# COMPACT_ATOMS: atom_id res chain seq x y z
N MET A 1 -3.64 7.74 15.13
CA MET A 1 -4.05 8.88 14.29
C MET A 1 -3.90 8.44 12.83
N ALA A 2 -5.01 8.23 12.12
CA ALA A 2 -4.96 8.17 10.66
C ALA A 2 -4.38 9.51 10.18
N GLY A 3 -3.47 9.49 9.20
CA GLY A 3 -2.87 10.71 8.68
C GLY A 3 -3.96 11.67 8.18
N ILE A 4 -3.75 12.97 8.34
CA ILE A 4 -4.67 13.98 7.82
C ILE A 4 -4.58 13.92 6.30
N VAL A 5 -5.65 13.50 5.63
CA VAL A 5 -5.79 13.63 4.18
C VAL A 5 -6.10 15.12 3.91
N PRO A 6 -5.37 15.80 3.01
CA PRO A 6 -5.66 17.18 2.66
C PRO A 6 -7.08 17.33 2.12
N ASP A 7 -7.75 18.44 2.47
CA ASP A 7 -9.10 18.71 1.98
C ASP A 7 -9.09 19.01 0.47
N PRO A 8 -9.74 18.18 -0.37
CA PRO A 8 -9.75 18.36 -1.82
C PRO A 8 -10.54 19.60 -2.26
N THR A 9 -11.38 20.20 -1.38
CA THR A 9 -12.08 21.47 -1.66
C THR A 9 -11.15 22.67 -1.56
N VAL A 10 -10.01 22.52 -0.86
CA VAL A 10 -9.00 23.57 -0.65
C VAL A 10 -7.77 23.34 -1.53
N TYR A 11 -7.30 22.10 -1.61
CA TYR A 11 -6.09 21.75 -2.35
C TYR A 11 -6.42 21.05 -3.67
N GLN A 12 -5.95 21.63 -4.77
CA GLN A 12 -6.09 21.01 -6.09
C GLN A 12 -5.13 19.82 -6.26
N GLY A 13 -5.59 18.79 -6.95
CA GLY A 13 -4.79 17.60 -7.25
C GLY A 13 -4.67 16.59 -6.10
N VAL A 14 -5.48 16.72 -5.05
CA VAL A 14 -5.58 15.70 -4.00
C VAL A 14 -6.13 14.41 -4.62
N GLU A 15 -5.37 13.32 -4.46
CA GLU A 15 -5.77 11.99 -4.93
C GLU A 15 -6.94 11.47 -4.09
N ASP A 16 -7.94 10.89 -4.76
CA ASP A 16 -9.01 10.17 -4.06
C ASP A 16 -8.46 8.93 -3.35
N ILE A 17 -8.93 8.67 -2.13
CA ILE A 17 -8.41 7.59 -1.28
C ILE A 17 -8.63 6.22 -1.93
N GLN A 18 -9.79 5.99 -2.55
CA GLN A 18 -10.09 4.70 -3.18
C GLN A 18 -9.25 4.52 -4.43
N GLN A 19 -9.15 5.54 -5.29
CA GLN A 19 -8.29 5.50 -6.47
C GLN A 19 -6.82 5.23 -6.11
N TYR A 20 -6.34 5.84 -5.03
CA TYR A 20 -5.00 5.59 -4.50
C TYR A 20 -4.81 4.12 -4.09
N ILE A 21 -5.74 3.55 -3.33
CA ILE A 21 -5.69 2.15 -2.89
C ILE A 21 -5.73 1.21 -4.10
N GLU A 22 -6.65 1.44 -5.03
CA GLU A 22 -6.82 0.65 -6.26
C GLU A 22 -5.56 0.66 -7.12
N ARG A 23 -4.92 1.82 -7.28
CA ARG A 23 -3.67 1.96 -8.04
C ARG A 23 -2.53 1.14 -7.42
N ILE A 24 -2.40 1.14 -6.09
CA ILE A 24 -1.40 0.33 -5.40
C ILE A 24 -1.72 -1.16 -5.52
N PHE A 25 -2.98 -1.56 -5.38
CA PHE A 25 -3.39 -2.96 -5.50
C PHE A 25 -3.19 -3.49 -6.93
N SER A 26 -3.48 -2.67 -7.94
CA SER A 26 -3.22 -2.99 -9.34
C SER A 26 -1.73 -3.22 -9.59
N PHE A 27 -0.86 -2.33 -9.09
CA PHE A 27 0.59 -2.50 -9.17
C PHE A 27 1.07 -3.78 -8.48
N MET A 28 0.57 -4.10 -7.28
CA MET A 28 0.95 -5.32 -6.57
C MET A 28 0.51 -6.58 -7.31
N LYS A 29 -0.68 -6.57 -7.90
CA LYS A 29 -1.20 -7.68 -8.72
C LYS A 29 -0.38 -7.86 -10.00
N GLU A 30 -0.02 -6.78 -10.68
CA GLU A 30 0.89 -6.84 -11.84
C GLU A 30 2.23 -7.45 -11.46
N LEU A 31 2.80 -7.03 -10.32
CA LEU A 31 4.06 -7.53 -9.80
C LEU A 31 3.99 -9.02 -9.45
N GLU A 32 2.91 -9.46 -8.80
CA GLU A 32 2.64 -10.88 -8.54
C GLU A 32 2.57 -11.70 -9.85
N GLN A 33 1.78 -11.24 -10.84
CA GLN A 33 1.68 -11.95 -12.12
C GLN A 33 3.01 -12.00 -12.88
N THR A 34 3.78 -10.91 -12.86
CA THR A 34 5.06 -10.81 -13.59
C THR A 34 6.09 -11.82 -13.09
N TYR A 35 6.10 -12.10 -11.78
CA TYR A 35 7.07 -12.99 -11.15
C TYR A 35 6.49 -14.35 -10.72
N LYS A 36 5.23 -14.65 -11.07
CA LYS A 36 4.58 -15.91 -10.77
C LYS A 36 5.42 -17.11 -11.24
N GLY A 37 5.64 -18.08 -10.35
CA GLY A 37 6.43 -19.28 -10.62
C GLY A 37 7.95 -19.05 -10.70
N ARG A 38 8.45 -17.86 -10.33
CA ARG A 38 9.88 -17.56 -10.22
C ARG A 38 10.23 -17.27 -8.76
N GLU A 39 11.17 -18.01 -8.20
CA GLU A 39 11.71 -17.70 -6.87
C GLU A 39 12.58 -16.45 -6.94
N ARG A 40 12.03 -15.30 -6.50
CA ARG A 40 12.72 -14.00 -6.49
C ARG A 40 12.40 -13.27 -5.19
N ASN A 41 13.44 -12.65 -4.61
CA ASN A 41 13.26 -11.69 -3.53
C ASN A 41 13.08 -10.30 -4.12
N ILE A 42 11.97 -9.64 -3.79
CA ILE A 42 11.63 -8.29 -4.27
C ILE A 42 11.62 -7.33 -3.08
N LEU A 43 12.38 -6.24 -3.19
CA LEU A 43 12.38 -5.16 -2.20
C LEU A 43 11.56 -3.98 -2.73
N LEU A 44 10.50 -3.61 -2.01
CA LEU A 44 9.72 -2.42 -2.26
C LEU A 44 10.07 -1.36 -1.22
N SER A 45 10.62 -0.24 -1.66
CA SER A 45 10.88 0.95 -0.83
C SER A 45 9.89 2.04 -1.16
N GLY A 46 9.19 2.56 -0.15
CA GLY A 46 8.15 3.56 -0.32
C GLY A 46 7.90 4.36 0.94
N HIS A 47 6.89 5.22 0.89
CA HIS A 47 6.46 6.04 2.02
C HIS A 47 5.51 5.28 2.95
N LYS A 48 5.24 5.86 4.12
CA LYS A 48 4.30 5.28 5.10
C LYS A 48 2.94 4.95 4.48
N CYS A 49 2.42 5.83 3.63
CA CYS A 49 1.15 5.61 2.95
C CYS A 49 1.19 4.41 2.01
N THR A 50 2.24 4.28 1.19
CA THR A 50 2.34 3.20 0.20
C THR A 50 2.63 1.87 0.85
N THR A 51 3.55 1.83 1.81
CA THR A 51 3.85 0.62 2.59
C THR A 51 2.63 0.15 3.40
N GLY A 52 1.81 1.06 3.91
CA GLY A 52 0.53 0.73 4.55
C GLY A 52 -0.47 0.08 3.60
N SER A 53 -0.68 0.66 2.41
CA SER A 53 -1.53 0.06 1.36
C SER A 53 -1.00 -1.29 0.87
N ILE A 54 0.31 -1.44 0.69
CA ILE A 54 0.93 -2.72 0.34
C ILE A 54 0.67 -3.76 1.43
N GLY A 55 0.80 -3.38 2.71
CA GLY A 55 0.45 -4.28 3.80
C GLY A 55 -1.03 -4.70 3.78
N ALA A 56 -1.93 -3.80 3.40
CA ALA A 56 -3.35 -4.11 3.24
C ALA A 56 -3.63 -5.03 2.04
N TYR A 57 -2.82 -5.00 0.97
CA TYR A 57 -2.93 -5.98 -0.13
C TYR A 57 -2.81 -7.41 0.39
N PHE A 58 -1.86 -7.67 1.29
CA PHE A 58 -1.63 -8.99 1.86
C PHE A 58 -2.57 -9.34 3.03
N LYS A 59 -2.99 -8.36 3.82
CA LYS A 59 -3.75 -8.58 5.07
C LYS A 59 -5.24 -8.28 4.96
N GLY A 60 -5.69 -7.77 3.81
CA GLY A 60 -7.02 -7.17 3.65
C GLY A 60 -7.10 -5.76 4.22
N ILE A 61 -8.12 -5.01 3.78
CA ILE A 61 -8.44 -3.69 4.33
C ILE A 61 -9.12 -3.90 5.70
N PRO A 62 -8.65 -3.25 6.77
CA PRO A 62 -9.26 -3.38 8.10
C PRO A 62 -10.67 -2.75 8.12
N GLU A 63 -11.53 -3.21 9.01
CA GLU A 63 -12.92 -2.72 9.15
C GLU A 63 -13.01 -1.20 9.37
N ASP A 64 -12.06 -0.64 10.10
CA ASP A 64 -11.99 0.81 10.37
C ASP A 64 -11.31 1.61 9.24
N GLY A 65 -10.93 0.95 8.14
CA GLY A 65 -10.25 1.55 6.99
C GLY A 65 -8.82 2.04 7.26
N ASN A 66 -8.30 1.89 8.49
CA ASN A 66 -6.99 2.42 8.86
C ASN A 66 -5.84 1.50 8.39
N ILE A 67 -5.59 1.49 7.09
CA ILE A 67 -4.51 0.73 6.44
C ILE A 67 -3.11 1.16 6.89
N MET A 68 -2.95 2.36 7.46
CA MET A 68 -1.67 2.85 7.97
C MET A 68 -1.12 2.01 9.12
N ARG A 69 -1.97 1.20 9.78
CA ARG A 69 -1.54 0.24 10.81
C ARG A 69 -0.56 -0.80 10.27
N TYR A 70 -0.54 -1.03 8.96
CA TYR A 70 0.35 -1.99 8.31
C TYR A 70 1.62 -1.36 7.73
N ALA A 71 1.78 -0.04 7.85
CA ALA A 71 2.94 0.65 7.32
C ALA A 71 4.21 0.26 8.08
N SER A 72 5.34 0.18 7.37
CA SER A 72 6.63 0.00 8.01
C SER A 72 7.08 1.28 8.71
N GLY A 73 7.86 1.12 9.78
CA GLY A 73 8.62 2.23 10.36
C GLY A 73 9.79 2.66 9.47
N ASN A 74 10.33 3.85 9.70
CA ASN A 74 11.51 4.32 8.98
C ASN A 74 12.68 3.35 9.20
N GLY A 75 13.28 2.87 8.10
CA GLY A 75 14.38 1.90 8.14
C GLY A 75 13.96 0.46 8.52
N ALA A 76 12.67 0.23 8.79
CA ALA A 76 12.12 -1.09 9.04
C ALA A 76 11.44 -1.66 7.79
N TYR A 77 11.21 -2.96 7.77
CA TYR A 77 10.50 -3.65 6.69
C TYR A 77 9.61 -4.77 7.23
N TYR A 78 8.64 -5.18 6.41
CA TYR A 78 7.88 -6.40 6.60
C TYR A 78 8.20 -7.37 5.46
N ARG A 79 8.07 -8.66 5.73
CA ARG A 79 8.20 -9.72 4.72
C ARG A 79 6.83 -10.31 4.43
N TYR A 80 6.55 -10.51 3.15
CA TYR A 80 5.32 -11.11 2.66
C TYR A 80 5.68 -12.14 1.58
N GLU A 81 4.76 -13.08 1.37
CA GLU A 81 4.84 -14.06 0.31
C GLU A 81 3.58 -13.92 -0.54
N PHE A 82 3.74 -13.94 -1.86
CA PHE A 82 2.60 -14.09 -2.76
C PHE A 82 2.02 -15.50 -2.61
N ALA A 83 0.71 -15.63 -2.77
CA ALA A 83 0.02 -16.92 -2.71
C ALA A 83 0.21 -17.75 -3.99
#